data_AF-A0A0S7WF65-F1
#
_entry.id   AF-A0A0S7WF65-F1
#
_cell.length_a   1.000
_cell.length_b   1.000
_cell.length_c   1.000
_cell.angle_alpha   90.00
_cell.angle_beta   90.00
_cell.angle_gamma   90.00
#
_symmetry.space_group_name_H-M   'P 1'
#
loop_
_entity.id
_entity.type
_entity.pdbx_description
1 polymer ?
#
loop_
_entity_poly.entity_id
_entity_poly.type
_entity_poly.pdbx_seq_one_letter_code
_entity_poly.pdbx_strand_id
1 'polypeptide(L)'
;MFQRSIQGAAAVVCSHCGSTDLTRLISRVAVLRSEESHLEDMASDASLADLDESDPRSMARWARRMGREMGEDLGPEFDEMVERMEAGEMPGDLGEAGEEPLDDFD
;
A
#
# COMPACT_ATOMS: atom_id res chain seq x y z
N MET A 1 -0.64 -0.84 -34.81
CA MET A 1 -1.84 0.01 -34.63
C MET A 1 -1.87 0.45 -33.18
N PHE A 2 -1.70 1.75 -32.91
CA PHE A 2 -1.67 2.26 -31.53
C PHE A 2 -3.11 2.62 -31.10
N GLN A 3 -3.62 1.98 -30.05
CA GLN A 3 -4.95 2.26 -29.49
C GLN A 3 -4.82 3.44 -28.53
N ARG A 4 -5.55 4.53 -28.81
CA ARG A 4 -5.48 5.77 -28.02
C ARG A 4 -6.27 5.70 -26.69
N SER A 5 -7.13 4.69 -26.53
CA SER A 5 -7.94 4.43 -25.35
C SER A 5 -7.91 2.94 -25.00
N ILE A 6 -7.90 2.63 -23.71
CA ILE A 6 -7.96 1.24 -23.22
C ILE A 6 -9.36 0.63 -23.41
N GLN A 7 -10.42 1.44 -23.50
CA GLN A 7 -11.79 0.97 -23.73
C GLN A 7 -12.09 0.71 -25.22
N GLY A 8 -11.20 1.11 -26.13
CA GLY A 8 -11.37 0.88 -27.56
C GLY A 8 -11.42 -0.61 -27.89
N ALA A 9 -12.53 -1.05 -28.50
CA ALA A 9 -12.65 -2.36 -29.11
C ALA A 9 -12.22 -2.26 -30.58
N ALA A 10 -11.02 -2.75 -30.89
CA ALA A 10 -10.60 -2.97 -32.27
C ALA A 10 -10.93 -4.41 -32.67
N ALA A 11 -11.53 -4.58 -33.85
CA ALA A 11 -11.68 -5.89 -34.46
C ALA A 11 -10.30 -6.35 -34.97
N VAL A 12 -9.58 -7.07 -34.10
CA VAL A 12 -8.25 -7.62 -34.42
C VAL A 12 -8.41 -9.10 -34.78
N VAL A 13 -7.70 -9.53 -35.81
CA VAL A 13 -7.60 -10.94 -36.23
C VAL A 13 -6.14 -11.39 -36.15
N CYS A 14 -5.91 -12.65 -35.81
CA CYS A 14 -4.57 -13.21 -35.82
C CYS A 14 -3.99 -13.22 -37.25
N SER A 15 -2.84 -12.61 -37.47
CA SER A 15 -2.19 -12.56 -38.80
C SER A 15 -1.66 -13.91 -39.29
N HIS A 16 -1.61 -14.92 -38.42
CA HIS A 16 -1.10 -16.25 -38.74
C HIS A 16 -2.22 -17.26 -39.04
N CYS A 17 -3.29 -17.27 -38.24
CA CYS A 17 -4.37 -18.26 -38.35
C CYS A 17 -5.77 -17.68 -38.57
N GLY A 18 -5.93 -16.34 -38.56
CA GLY A 18 -7.22 -15.68 -38.76
C GLY A 18 -8.20 -15.77 -37.59
N SER A 19 -7.82 -16.38 -36.47
CA SER A 19 -8.68 -16.47 -35.27
C SER A 19 -9.05 -15.09 -34.73
N THR A 20 -10.29 -14.97 -34.26
CA THR A 20 -10.83 -13.83 -33.50
C THR A 20 -10.79 -14.05 -31.99
N ASP A 21 -10.45 -15.26 -31.54
CA ASP A 21 -10.27 -15.58 -30.13
C ASP A 21 -8.90 -15.09 -29.66
N LEU A 22 -8.84 -13.81 -29.28
CA LEU A 22 -7.64 -13.13 -28.85
C LEU A 22 -7.83 -12.57 -27.44
N THR A 23 -6.83 -12.78 -26.58
CA THR A 23 -6.78 -12.13 -25.26
C THR A 23 -5.97 -10.83 -25.36
N ARG A 24 -6.51 -9.74 -24.82
CA ARG A 24 -5.80 -8.46 -24.77
C ARG A 24 -4.71 -8.53 -23.70
N LEU A 25 -3.46 -8.35 -24.12
CA LEU A 25 -2.33 -8.16 -23.21
C LEU A 25 -2.03 -6.66 -23.08
N ILE A 26 -2.02 -6.16 -21.85
CA ILE A 26 -1.65 -4.78 -21.53
C ILE A 26 -0.25 -4.81 -20.94
N SER A 27 0.67 -4.03 -21.50
CA SER A 27 2.03 -3.89 -20.96
C SER A 27 2.01 -3.28 -19.56
N ARG A 28 2.96 -3.67 -18.71
CA ARG A 28 3.23 -2.95 -17.46
C ARG A 28 3.72 -1.55 -17.78
N VAL A 29 3.14 -0.54 -17.14
CA VAL A 29 3.51 0.87 -17.29
C VAL A 29 3.86 1.45 -15.92
N ALA A 30 4.80 2.39 -15.90
CA ALA A 30 5.09 3.22 -14.73
C ALA A 30 4.49 4.61 -14.95
N VAL A 31 3.92 5.20 -13.89
CA VAL A 31 3.32 6.54 -13.93
C VAL A 31 4.13 7.43 -13.00
N LEU A 32 4.60 8.57 -13.51
CA LEU A 32 5.21 9.60 -12.68
C LEU A 32 4.11 10.38 -11.98
N ARG A 33 4.18 10.48 -10.66
CA ARG A 33 3.24 11.25 -9.85
C ARG A 33 3.96 12.42 -9.19
N SER A 34 3.27 13.54 -9.01
CA SER A 34 3.80 14.70 -8.28
C SER A 34 3.83 14.43 -6.78
N GLU A 35 4.68 15.14 -6.06
CA GLU A 35 4.69 15.14 -4.59
C GLU A 35 3.34 15.60 -4.02
N GLU A 36 2.68 16.55 -4.69
CA GLU A 36 1.32 16.98 -4.32
C GLU A 36 0.30 15.82 -4.44
N SER A 37 0.36 15.02 -5.50
CA SER A 37 -0.48 13.82 -5.63
C SER A 37 -0.14 12.75 -4.59
N HIS A 38 1.11 12.69 -4.12
CA HIS A 38 1.50 11.82 -3.02
C HIS A 38 0.92 12.32 -1.69
N LEU A 39 1.01 13.62 -1.41
CA LEU A 39 0.45 14.24 -0.21
C LEU A 39 -1.08 14.20 -0.19
N GLU A 40 -1.74 14.35 -1.34
CA GLU A 40 -3.19 14.19 -1.47
C GLU A 40 -3.62 12.75 -1.16
N ASP A 41 -2.88 11.74 -1.64
CA ASP A 41 -3.13 10.33 -1.30
C ASP A 41 -2.94 10.08 0.21
N MET A 42 -1.91 10.66 0.83
CA MET A 42 -1.70 10.60 2.29
C MET A 42 -2.82 11.29 3.08
N ALA A 43 -3.24 12.48 2.64
CA ALA A 43 -4.27 13.27 3.32
C ALA A 43 -5.69 12.71 3.12
N SER A 44 -5.92 12.02 2.01
CA SER A 44 -7.17 11.34 1.69
C SER A 44 -7.16 9.87 2.06
N ASP A 45 -6.13 9.40 2.77
CA ASP A 45 -6.01 8.00 3.16
C ASP A 45 -7.22 7.60 4.02
N ALA A 46 -8.19 7.00 3.34
CA ALA A 46 -9.42 6.50 3.93
C ALA A 46 -9.15 5.35 4.92
N SER A 47 -7.91 4.85 5.01
CA SER A 47 -7.54 3.82 5.97
C SER A 47 -7.31 4.37 7.39
N LEU A 48 -7.08 5.68 7.55
CA LEU A 48 -7.23 6.36 8.84
C LEU A 48 -8.69 6.46 9.28
N ALA A 49 -9.63 6.53 8.33
CA ALA A 49 -11.06 6.64 8.64
C ALA A 49 -11.70 5.29 9.02
N ASP A 50 -11.08 4.17 8.67
CA ASP A 50 -11.49 2.79 9.00
C ASP A 50 -10.59 2.15 10.08
N LEU A 51 -9.79 2.97 10.79
CA LEU A 51 -8.96 2.51 11.88
C LEU A 51 -9.82 2.28 13.13
N ASP A 52 -9.96 1.01 13.52
CA ASP A 52 -10.57 0.61 14.78
C ASP A 52 -9.49 0.43 15.85
N GLU A 53 -9.38 1.38 16.77
CA GLU A 53 -8.45 1.36 17.92
C GLU A 53 -8.74 0.21 18.90
N SER A 54 -9.93 -0.39 18.84
CA SER A 54 -10.31 -1.52 19.68
C SER A 54 -9.95 -2.88 19.07
N ASP A 55 -9.54 -2.93 17.80
CA ASP A 55 -9.13 -4.14 17.10
C ASP A 55 -7.60 -4.16 16.88
N PRO A 56 -6.84 -5.05 17.54
CA PRO A 56 -5.40 -5.12 17.39
C PRO A 56 -4.97 -5.41 15.96
N ARG A 57 -5.79 -6.13 15.18
CA ARG A 57 -5.48 -6.39 13.76
C ARG A 57 -5.64 -5.15 12.90
N SER A 58 -6.54 -4.25 13.26
CA SER A 58 -6.73 -2.98 12.56
C SER A 58 -5.55 -2.04 12.83
N MET A 59 -5.07 -2.00 14.08
CA MET A 59 -3.83 -1.30 14.46
C MET A 59 -2.59 -1.89 13.76
N ALA A 60 -2.48 -3.22 13.66
CA ALA A 60 -1.37 -3.88 12.96
C ALA A 60 -1.29 -3.51 11.48
N ARG A 61 -2.43 -3.51 10.77
CA ARG A 61 -2.49 -3.12 9.35
C ARG A 61 -2.07 -1.67 9.14
N TRP A 62 -2.46 -0.79 10.06
CA TRP A 62 -2.05 0.61 10.07
C TRP A 62 -0.54 0.74 10.30
N ALA A 63 0.02 0.09 11.32
CA ALA A 63 1.44 0.11 11.63
C ALA A 63 2.30 -0.39 10.46
N ARG A 64 1.92 -1.50 9.81
CA ARG A 64 2.62 -2.04 8.62
C ARG A 64 2.58 -1.08 7.44
N ARG A 65 1.52 -0.29 7.29
CA ARG A 65 1.41 0.72 6.21
C ARG A 65 2.25 1.95 6.52
N MET A 66 2.18 2.47 7.74
CA MET A 66 2.95 3.62 8.18
C MET A 66 4.46 3.35 8.09
N GLY A 67 4.93 2.17 8.53
CA GLY A 67 6.34 1.80 8.40
C GLY A 67 6.83 1.75 6.94
N ARG A 68 6.00 1.26 6.01
CA ARG A 68 6.35 1.28 4.57
C ARG A 68 6.43 2.69 3.99
N GLU A 69 5.61 3.61 4.50
CA GLU A 69 5.51 4.97 4.00
C GLU A 69 6.59 5.90 4.59
N MET A 70 7.02 5.65 5.83
CA MET A 70 8.21 6.29 6.39
C MET A 70 9.51 5.84 5.71
N GLY A 71 9.49 4.76 4.92
CA GLY A 71 10.60 4.35 4.07
C GLY A 71 11.81 3.78 4.82
N GLU A 72 11.72 3.67 6.14
CA GLU A 72 12.74 3.09 7.00
C GLU A 72 12.32 1.69 7.44
N ASP A 73 13.26 0.74 7.35
CA ASP A 73 13.11 -0.56 7.98
C ASP A 73 13.18 -0.35 9.50
N LEU A 74 12.02 -0.23 10.13
CA LEU A 74 11.85 0.00 11.58
C LEU A 74 12.44 -1.12 12.45
N GLY A 75 13.02 -2.14 11.81
CA GLY A 75 13.80 -3.18 12.44
C GLY A 75 12.98 -4.44 12.74
N PRO A 76 13.67 -5.55 13.07
CA PRO A 76 13.03 -6.83 13.34
C PRO A 76 12.10 -6.80 14.56
N GLU A 77 12.36 -5.89 15.51
CA GLU A 77 11.58 -5.71 16.73
C GLU A 77 10.19 -5.13 16.44
N PHE A 78 10.11 -4.16 15.52
CA PHE A 78 8.85 -3.61 15.04
C PHE A 78 8.03 -4.65 14.27
N ASP A 79 8.69 -5.43 13.41
CA ASP A 79 8.04 -6.48 12.64
C ASP A 79 7.44 -7.58 13.56
N GLU A 80 8.18 -8.00 14.59
CA GLU A 80 7.68 -8.94 15.60
C GLU A 80 6.45 -8.40 16.36
N MET A 81 6.49 -7.11 16.74
CA MET A 81 5.35 -6.45 17.39
C MET A 81 4.10 -6.43 16.50
N VAL A 82 4.26 -6.09 15.22
CA VAL A 82 3.16 -6.09 14.26
C VAL A 82 2.59 -7.48 14.07
N GLU A 83 3.43 -8.52 13.96
CA GLU A 83 2.98 -9.91 13.84
C GLU A 83 2.16 -10.37 15.07
N ARG A 84 2.54 -9.94 16.28
CA ARG A 84 1.78 -10.24 17.51
C ARG A 84 0.41 -9.53 17.53
N MET A 85 0.34 -8.29 17.06
CA MET A 85 -0.94 -7.58 16.91
C MET A 85 -1.84 -8.27 15.87
N GLU A 86 -1.28 -8.78 14.77
CA GLU A 86 -2.04 -9.58 13.79
C GLU A 86 -2.59 -10.89 14.40
N ALA A 87 -1.84 -11.49 15.33
CA ALA A 87 -2.27 -12.66 16.10
C ALA A 87 -3.39 -12.36 17.10
N GLY A 88 -3.63 -11.07 17.42
CA GLY A 88 -4.73 -10.61 18.28
C GLY A 88 -4.30 -10.11 19.66
N GLU A 89 -3.00 -9.86 19.87
CA GLU A 89 -2.49 -9.26 21.10
C GLU A 89 -2.65 -7.73 21.07
N MET A 90 -3.16 -7.14 22.17
CA MET A 90 -3.36 -5.70 22.26
C MET A 90 -2.04 -4.98 22.50
N PRO A 91 -1.80 -3.81 21.86
CA PRO A 91 -0.56 -3.07 21.97
C PRO A 91 -0.17 -2.68 23.40
N GLY A 92 -1.12 -2.48 24.32
CA GLY A 92 -0.82 -2.19 25.73
C GLY A 92 -0.18 -3.36 26.50
N ASP A 93 -0.34 -4.59 26.01
CA ASP A 93 0.32 -5.80 26.56
C ASP A 93 1.65 -6.11 25.82
N LEU A 94 1.93 -5.39 24.72
CA LEU A 94 3.21 -5.41 24.01
C LEU A 94 4.05 -4.29 24.62
N GLY A 95 4.99 -4.63 25.50
CA GLY A 95 5.80 -3.64 26.22
C GLY A 95 6.23 -2.46 25.34
N GLU A 96 5.80 -1.27 25.76
CA GLU A 96 6.10 0.07 25.30
C GLU A 96 7.37 0.17 24.42
N ALA A 97 7.19 0.11 23.10
CA ALA A 97 8.23 0.42 22.12
C ALA A 97 7.73 1.59 21.27
N GLY A 98 7.66 2.75 21.91
CA GLY A 98 7.21 4.01 21.29
C GLY A 98 7.66 5.26 22.03
N GLU A 99 8.62 5.14 22.95
CA GLU A 99 9.27 6.28 23.59
C GLU A 99 10.72 6.33 23.10
N GLU A 100 10.90 6.76 21.85
CA GLU A 100 12.07 7.58 21.56
C GLU A 100 11.93 8.81 22.47
N PRO A 101 12.84 9.05 23.44
CA PRO A 101 12.83 10.31 24.15
C PRO A 101 12.94 11.39 23.08
N LEU A 102 12.01 12.36 23.12
CA LEU A 102 12.18 13.60 22.38
C LEU A 102 13.47 14.22 22.90
N ASP A 103 14.59 13.94 22.24
CA ASP A 103 15.87 14.57 22.54
C ASP A 103 15.63 16.08 22.42
N ASP A 104 15.77 16.76 23.55
CA ASP A 104 15.79 18.21 23.67
C ASP A 104 16.69 18.77 22.55
N PHE A 105 16.08 19.44 21.57
CA PHE A 105 16.81 20.32 20.67
C PHE A 105 17.34 21.50 21.50
N ASP A 106 18.61 21.43 21.91
CA ASP A 106 19.42 22.59 22.34
C ASP A 106 20.11 23.24 21.12
#